data_AF-A0A349X6X8-F1
#
_entry.id   AF-A0A349X6X8-F1
#
_cell.length_a   1.000
_cell.length_b   1.000
_cell.length_c   1.000
_cell.angle_alpha   90.00
_cell.angle_beta   90.00
_cell.angle_gamma   90.00
#
_symmetry.space_group_name_H-M   'P 1'
#
loop_
_entity.id
_entity.type
_entity.pdbx_description
1 polymer ?
#
loop_
_entity_poly.entity_id
_entity_poly.type
_entity_poly.pdbx_seq_one_letter_code
_entity_poly.pdbx_strand_id
1 'polypeptide(L)'
;MIPIVNHQHRYIFFYSAKAACTHLRELYLDLHQDEMSLDELERLDGYHNLNEVFPLDWSHDHSGYNRFLFTRNPFSRIVSAFLDQYVYQRSEGVSEMLGGAQPNTFLDFLTLLHQVPDGQRDTHFQSQSYINSEVQLITQHNLRYRWLRRLRSDEYPIRHCYDVSQIGQFLPKFYRKVFAEKADAYALVTHLHNHKPKRNSLLYSETHIEGAATLSTQEIDDMVFAPRPESFFADSNVRELVSDIYRKDFEHFAYSSKAIPKTTRFGAIAMLPEGFDWQLYIEMNPDVEADPLVYNERSAIRHYLEFSPLDDYQRAYNLIAPAGFDWQRYVELNPDLSVAGIASQAEAVRHYQMFGRREKRSFK
;
A
#
# COMPACT_ATOMS: atom_id res chain seq x y z
N MET A 1 3.34 -11.15 -13.75
CA MET A 1 2.82 -11.95 -12.64
C MET A 1 4.00 -12.60 -12.01
N ILE A 2 3.96 -12.66 -10.69
CA ILE A 2 5.03 -13.26 -9.91
C ILE A 2 4.48 -14.60 -9.37
N PRO A 3 5.11 -15.73 -9.72
CA PRO A 3 4.74 -17.02 -9.18
C PRO A 3 5.36 -17.23 -7.78
N ILE A 4 4.65 -17.92 -6.91
CA ILE A 4 5.18 -18.52 -5.68
C ILE A 4 4.76 -19.98 -5.69
N VAL A 5 5.72 -20.90 -5.58
CA VAL A 5 5.48 -22.34 -5.64
C VAL A 5 5.61 -22.96 -4.25
N ASN A 6 4.61 -23.73 -3.84
CA ASN A 6 4.72 -24.61 -2.67
C ASN A 6 4.69 -26.06 -3.15
N HIS A 7 5.85 -26.74 -3.07
CA HIS A 7 5.97 -28.13 -3.53
C HIS A 7 5.29 -29.13 -2.60
N GLN A 8 5.34 -28.90 -1.27
CA GLN A 8 4.75 -29.77 -0.27
C GLN A 8 3.23 -29.91 -0.47
N HIS A 9 2.54 -28.78 -0.66
CA HIS A 9 1.09 -28.71 -0.82
C HIS A 9 0.66 -28.69 -2.30
N ARG A 10 1.61 -28.82 -3.23
CA ARG A 10 1.39 -28.89 -4.68
C ARG A 10 0.50 -27.77 -5.21
N TYR A 11 0.85 -26.52 -4.91
CA TYR A 11 0.17 -25.37 -5.52
C TYR A 11 1.12 -24.25 -5.97
N ILE A 12 0.59 -23.41 -6.86
CA ILE A 12 1.26 -22.22 -7.39
C ILE A 12 0.32 -21.02 -7.24
N PHE A 13 0.82 -19.95 -6.63
CA PHE A 13 0.15 -18.65 -6.59
C PHE A 13 0.73 -17.74 -7.65
N PHE A 14 -0.14 -17.19 -8.48
CA PHE A 14 0.17 -16.12 -9.41
C PHE A 14 -0.58 -14.87 -8.95
N TYR A 15 0.14 -13.76 -8.84
CA TYR A 15 -0.49 -12.46 -8.59
C TYR A 15 0.09 -11.39 -9.50
N SER A 16 -0.76 -10.42 -9.85
CA SER A 16 -0.36 -9.20 -10.55
C SER A 16 -0.02 -8.09 -9.55
N ALA A 17 0.79 -7.14 -9.99
CA ALA A 17 1.01 -5.91 -9.24
C ALA A 17 -0.34 -5.22 -8.95
N LYS A 18 -0.49 -4.71 -7.72
CA LYS A 18 -1.71 -4.03 -7.21
C LYS A 18 -2.96 -4.90 -7.09
N ALA A 19 -2.83 -6.23 -7.22
CA ALA A 19 -3.88 -7.21 -6.87
C ALA A 19 -3.65 -7.83 -5.48
N ALA A 20 -3.52 -6.99 -4.45
CA ALA A 20 -3.30 -7.41 -3.06
C ALA A 20 -2.05 -8.31 -2.84
N CYS A 21 -1.03 -8.18 -3.68
CA CYS A 21 0.17 -9.01 -3.65
C CYS A 21 0.91 -9.00 -2.31
N THR A 22 0.98 -7.88 -1.60
CA THR A 22 1.56 -7.82 -0.25
C THR A 22 0.81 -8.72 0.72
N HIS A 23 -0.52 -8.61 0.76
CA HIS A 23 -1.35 -9.39 1.68
C HIS A 23 -1.29 -10.89 1.37
N LEU A 24 -1.26 -11.26 0.09
CA LEU A 24 -1.12 -12.67 -0.31
C LEU A 24 0.23 -13.26 0.11
N ARG A 25 1.29 -12.45 0.08
CA ARG A 25 2.63 -12.86 0.48
C ARG A 25 2.80 -12.94 2.00
N GLU A 26 2.27 -11.96 2.74
CA GLU A 26 2.20 -12.03 4.20
C GLU A 26 1.45 -13.29 4.65
N LEU A 27 0.27 -13.52 4.06
CA LEU A 27 -0.51 -14.73 4.33
C LEU A 27 0.28 -16.01 4.04
N TYR A 28 1.05 -16.03 2.94
CA TYR A 28 1.89 -17.17 2.62
C TYR A 28 2.93 -17.42 3.72
N LEU A 29 3.62 -16.38 4.19
CA LEU A 29 4.58 -16.50 5.30
C LEU A 29 3.89 -16.95 6.59
N ASP A 30 2.76 -16.34 6.95
CA ASP A 30 2.01 -16.71 8.16
C ASP A 30 1.63 -18.20 8.16
N LEU A 31 1.39 -18.78 7.00
CA LEU A 31 0.98 -20.18 6.83
C LEU A 31 2.12 -21.18 6.66
N HIS A 32 3.29 -20.74 6.20
CA HIS A 32 4.35 -21.64 5.73
C HIS A 32 5.74 -21.32 6.28
N GLN A 33 5.92 -20.26 7.07
CA GLN A 33 7.24 -19.93 7.65
C GLN A 33 7.82 -21.06 8.51
N ASP A 34 6.95 -21.89 9.11
CA ASP A 34 7.33 -23.08 9.90
C ASP A 34 7.81 -24.25 9.04
N GLU A 35 7.53 -24.22 7.73
CA GLU A 35 7.97 -25.20 6.74
C GLU A 35 9.33 -24.81 6.11
N MET A 36 9.87 -23.63 6.45
CA MET A 36 11.09 -23.08 5.85
C MET A 36 12.34 -23.51 6.62
N SER A 37 13.42 -23.76 5.89
CA SER A 37 14.76 -23.89 6.48
C SER A 37 15.27 -22.55 7.02
N LEU A 38 16.23 -22.60 7.95
CA LEU A 38 16.89 -21.39 8.48
C LEU A 38 17.52 -20.56 7.36
N ASP A 39 18.21 -21.20 6.41
CA ASP A 39 18.83 -20.54 5.27
C ASP A 39 17.82 -19.82 4.38
N GLU A 40 16.62 -20.38 4.19
CA GLU A 40 15.54 -19.73 3.43
C GLU A 40 14.97 -18.52 4.18
N LEU A 41 14.79 -18.63 5.50
CA LEU A 41 14.32 -17.54 6.35
C LEU A 41 15.33 -16.38 6.38
N GLU A 42 16.62 -16.66 6.48
CA GLU A 42 17.68 -15.64 6.46
C GLU A 42 17.78 -14.91 5.12
N ARG A 43 17.38 -15.57 4.02
CA ARG A 43 17.33 -14.96 2.69
C ARG A 43 16.09 -14.10 2.46
N LEU A 44 15.08 -14.15 3.33
CA LEU A 44 13.87 -13.34 3.17
C LEU A 44 14.14 -11.87 3.49
N ASP A 45 13.79 -11.00 2.56
CA ASP A 45 13.61 -9.56 2.80
C ASP A 45 12.13 -9.32 3.15
N GLY A 46 11.75 -9.79 4.34
CA GLY A 46 10.35 -9.89 4.76
C GLY A 46 9.54 -10.69 3.73
N TYR A 47 8.55 -10.04 3.11
CA TYR A 47 7.73 -10.65 2.05
C TYR A 47 8.18 -10.25 0.63
N HIS A 48 9.18 -9.39 0.47
CA HIS A 48 9.44 -8.74 -0.83
C HIS A 48 10.03 -9.67 -1.89
N ASN A 49 10.81 -10.67 -1.49
CA ASN A 49 11.53 -11.59 -2.38
C ASN A 49 11.07 -13.05 -2.27
N LEU A 50 9.86 -13.29 -1.76
CA LEU A 50 9.29 -14.63 -1.61
C LEU A 50 9.39 -15.51 -2.87
N ASN A 51 9.23 -14.92 -4.05
CA ASN A 51 9.36 -15.63 -5.34
C ASN A 51 10.80 -16.03 -5.71
N GLU A 52 11.80 -15.48 -5.03
CA GLU A 52 13.21 -15.87 -5.20
C GLU A 52 13.58 -17.04 -4.27
N VAL A 53 12.89 -17.15 -3.14
CA VAL A 53 12.99 -18.28 -2.21
C VAL A 53 12.15 -19.47 -2.70
N PHE A 54 10.96 -19.19 -3.24
CA PHE A 54 10.03 -20.18 -3.79
C PHE A 54 9.80 -20.00 -5.30
N PRO A 55 10.87 -20.14 -6.12
CA PRO A 55 10.78 -19.88 -7.55
C PRO A 55 10.00 -20.96 -8.28
N LEU A 56 9.47 -20.59 -9.44
CA LEU A 56 8.92 -21.55 -10.40
C LEU A 56 10.05 -22.19 -11.20
N ASP A 57 10.30 -23.48 -10.98
CA ASP A 57 11.24 -24.27 -11.78
C ASP A 57 10.57 -24.85 -13.03
N TRP A 58 10.89 -24.29 -14.19
CA TRP A 58 10.32 -24.72 -15.47
C TRP A 58 10.67 -26.16 -15.88
N SER A 59 11.71 -26.76 -15.29
CA SER A 59 12.10 -28.14 -15.58
C SER A 59 11.30 -29.16 -14.78
N HIS A 60 10.61 -28.72 -13.73
CA HIS A 60 9.80 -29.57 -12.86
C HIS A 60 8.38 -29.79 -13.41
N ASP A 61 7.86 -31.01 -13.28
CA ASP A 61 6.49 -31.33 -13.70
C ASP A 61 5.46 -30.80 -12.69
N HIS A 62 4.79 -29.72 -13.08
CA HIS A 62 3.74 -29.09 -12.31
C HIS A 62 2.32 -29.51 -12.73
N SER A 63 2.15 -30.55 -13.53
CA SER A 63 0.85 -31.01 -14.06
C SER A 63 -0.19 -31.27 -12.95
N GLY A 64 0.27 -31.81 -11.83
CA GLY A 64 -0.57 -32.10 -10.66
C GLY A 64 -0.88 -30.92 -9.75
N TYR A 65 -0.26 -29.75 -9.96
CA TYR A 65 -0.37 -28.63 -9.03
C TYR A 65 -1.69 -27.88 -9.19
N ASN A 66 -2.25 -27.42 -8.07
CA ASN A 66 -3.32 -26.43 -8.08
C ASN A 66 -2.75 -25.05 -8.41
N ARG A 67 -3.40 -24.31 -9.30
CA ARG A 67 -2.88 -23.04 -9.82
C ARG A 67 -3.91 -21.96 -9.59
N PHE A 68 -3.50 -20.95 -8.83
CA PHE A 68 -4.36 -19.88 -8.39
C PHE A 68 -3.86 -18.57 -8.95
N LEU A 69 -4.76 -17.84 -9.59
CA LEU A 69 -4.51 -16.53 -10.13
C LEU A 69 -5.32 -15.50 -9.36
N PHE A 70 -4.62 -14.54 -8.77
CA PHE A 70 -5.22 -13.37 -8.15
C PHE A 70 -5.09 -12.17 -9.07
N THR A 71 -6.24 -11.63 -9.43
CA THR A 71 -6.38 -10.43 -10.24
C THR A 71 -7.21 -9.40 -9.48
N ARG A 72 -7.31 -8.20 -10.05
CA ARG A 72 -8.17 -7.15 -9.53
C ARG A 72 -8.93 -6.51 -10.67
N ASN A 73 -10.17 -6.11 -10.44
CA ASN A 73 -10.93 -5.30 -11.37
C ASN A 73 -10.07 -4.13 -11.92
N PRO A 74 -9.97 -3.94 -13.25
CA PRO A 74 -9.08 -2.95 -13.85
C PRO A 74 -9.30 -1.52 -13.34
N PHE A 75 -10.54 -1.09 -13.11
CA PHE A 75 -10.85 0.24 -12.57
C PHE A 75 -10.22 0.46 -11.18
N SER A 76 -10.42 -0.48 -10.27
CA SER A 76 -9.81 -0.41 -8.94
C SER A 76 -8.29 -0.53 -8.97
N ARG A 77 -7.77 -1.36 -9.88
CA ARG A 77 -6.33 -1.61 -9.99
C ARG A 77 -5.59 -0.38 -10.48
N ILE A 78 -6.08 0.29 -11.52
CA ILE A 78 -5.38 1.45 -12.09
C ILE A 78 -5.38 2.65 -11.16
N VAL A 79 -6.46 2.90 -10.42
CA VAL A 79 -6.46 3.96 -9.39
C VAL A 79 -5.45 3.62 -8.30
N SER A 80 -5.43 2.35 -7.86
CA SER A 80 -4.44 1.90 -6.89
C SER A 80 -3.00 2.04 -7.38
N ALA A 81 -2.74 1.79 -8.67
CA ALA A 81 -1.42 1.94 -9.29
C ALA A 81 -1.05 3.43 -9.47
N PHE A 82 -1.97 4.24 -9.98
CA PHE A 82 -1.78 5.68 -10.18
C PHE A 82 -1.42 6.38 -8.88
N LEU A 83 -2.22 6.17 -7.82
CA LEU A 83 -1.93 6.74 -6.52
C LEU A 83 -0.56 6.27 -6.03
N ASP A 84 -0.36 4.95 -5.98
CA ASP A 84 0.82 4.33 -5.40
C ASP A 84 2.14 4.64 -6.12
N GLN A 85 2.13 4.68 -7.45
CA GLN A 85 3.36 4.71 -8.25
C GLN A 85 3.62 6.08 -8.86
N TYR A 86 2.56 6.78 -9.29
CA TYR A 86 2.70 8.11 -9.88
C TYR A 86 2.56 9.21 -8.83
N VAL A 87 1.43 9.30 -8.13
CA VAL A 87 1.16 10.39 -7.17
C VAL A 87 2.08 10.35 -5.95
N TYR A 88 2.47 9.15 -5.52
CA TYR A 88 3.45 8.95 -4.46
C TYR A 88 4.86 8.63 -4.98
N GLN A 89 5.09 8.74 -6.30
CA GLN A 89 6.41 8.64 -6.96
C GLN A 89 7.29 7.45 -6.54
N ARG A 90 6.70 6.25 -6.41
CA ARG A 90 7.43 5.08 -5.88
C ARG A 90 8.25 4.31 -6.89
N SER A 91 8.08 4.56 -8.18
CA SER A 91 8.83 3.89 -9.23
C SER A 91 9.32 4.92 -10.23
N GLU A 92 10.64 5.04 -10.36
CA GLU A 92 11.27 5.76 -11.46
C GLU A 92 10.80 5.24 -12.82
N GLY A 93 10.41 3.95 -12.88
CA GLY A 93 9.87 3.32 -14.08
C GLY A 93 8.59 3.98 -14.60
N VAL A 94 7.81 4.65 -13.77
CA VAL A 94 6.65 5.43 -14.24
C VAL A 94 7.10 6.71 -14.94
N SER A 95 8.09 7.41 -14.39
CA SER A 95 8.65 8.61 -15.02
C SER A 95 9.30 8.29 -16.37
N GLU A 96 10.04 7.18 -16.43
CA GLU A 96 10.61 6.65 -17.67
C GLU A 96 9.53 6.27 -18.69
N MET A 97 8.51 5.51 -18.25
CA MET A 97 7.37 5.13 -19.08
C MET A 97 6.64 6.34 -19.69
N LEU A 98 6.56 7.45 -18.95
CA LEU A 98 5.93 8.69 -19.39
C LEU A 98 6.88 9.61 -20.17
N GLY A 99 8.15 9.25 -20.34
CA GLY A 99 9.14 10.07 -21.04
C GLY A 99 9.37 11.43 -20.38
N GLY A 100 9.24 11.51 -19.05
CA GLY A 100 9.35 12.74 -18.28
C GLY A 100 8.11 13.63 -18.28
N ALA A 101 7.02 13.25 -18.97
CA ALA A 101 5.76 13.97 -18.88
C ALA A 101 5.17 13.93 -17.46
N GLN A 102 4.61 15.06 -17.02
CA GLN A 102 4.00 15.22 -15.69
C GLN A 102 2.49 15.49 -15.87
N PRO A 103 1.66 14.44 -16.08
CA PRO A 103 0.22 14.62 -16.16
C PRO A 103 -0.36 15.26 -14.89
N ASN A 104 -1.15 16.32 -15.08
CA ASN A 104 -1.73 17.09 -13.97
C ASN A 104 -3.03 16.47 -13.45
N THR A 105 -3.73 15.69 -14.28
CA THR A 105 -4.97 15.00 -13.89
C THR A 105 -4.88 13.50 -14.12
N PHE A 106 -5.79 12.75 -13.48
CA PHE A 106 -5.92 11.31 -13.76
C PHE A 106 -6.30 11.03 -15.22
N LEU A 107 -7.11 11.90 -15.84
CA LEU A 107 -7.46 11.78 -17.26
C LEU A 107 -6.24 12.00 -18.16
N ASP A 108 -5.40 13.00 -17.87
CA ASP A 108 -4.16 13.23 -18.61
C ASP A 108 -3.22 12.03 -18.47
N PHE A 109 -3.10 11.48 -17.25
CA PHE A 109 -2.31 10.29 -16.99
C PHE A 109 -2.80 9.09 -17.82
N LEU A 110 -4.12 8.85 -17.85
CA LEU A 110 -4.69 7.77 -18.67
C LEU A 110 -4.48 7.99 -20.16
N THR A 111 -4.58 9.23 -20.63
CA THR A 111 -4.36 9.59 -22.03
C THR A 111 -2.93 9.27 -22.46
N LEU A 112 -1.94 9.61 -21.63
CA LEU A 112 -0.54 9.26 -21.86
C LEU A 112 -0.33 7.75 -21.76
N LEU A 113 -0.86 7.10 -20.72
CA LEU A 113 -0.72 5.65 -20.53
C LEU A 113 -1.32 4.83 -21.69
N HIS A 114 -2.41 5.32 -22.30
CA HIS A 114 -3.04 4.69 -23.45
C HIS A 114 -2.13 4.67 -24.68
N GLN A 115 -1.25 5.66 -24.82
CA GLN A 115 -0.26 5.73 -25.92
C GLN A 115 0.91 4.77 -25.71
N VAL A 116 1.18 4.35 -24.48
CA VAL A 116 2.27 3.41 -24.15
C VAL A 116 1.80 1.98 -24.44
N PRO A 117 2.49 1.24 -25.34
CA PRO A 117 2.20 -0.17 -25.57
C PRO A 117 2.26 -0.98 -24.28
N ASP A 118 1.34 -1.93 -24.10
CA ASP A 118 1.19 -2.63 -22.82
C ASP A 118 2.50 -3.26 -22.30
N GLY A 119 3.30 -3.86 -23.19
CA GLY A 119 4.59 -4.46 -22.81
C GLY A 119 5.72 -3.48 -22.47
N GLN A 120 5.52 -2.18 -22.70
CA GLN A 120 6.44 -1.09 -22.34
C GLN A 120 5.98 -0.31 -21.11
N ARG A 121 4.78 -0.60 -20.57
CA ARG A 121 4.30 0.04 -19.34
C ARG A 121 5.07 -0.44 -18.12
N ASP A 122 5.19 0.41 -17.10
CA ASP A 122 5.59 -0.02 -15.77
C ASP A 122 4.67 -1.16 -15.30
N THR A 123 5.26 -2.16 -14.63
CA THR A 123 4.58 -3.43 -14.28
C THR A 123 3.29 -3.25 -13.48
N HIS A 124 3.15 -2.13 -12.75
CA HIS A 124 1.94 -1.81 -12.00
C HIS A 124 0.76 -1.43 -12.91
N PHE A 125 1.04 -1.01 -14.15
CA PHE A 125 0.05 -0.59 -15.15
C PHE A 125 -0.09 -1.57 -16.34
N GLN A 126 0.76 -2.60 -16.43
CA GLN A 126 0.62 -3.66 -17.42
C GLN A 126 -0.69 -4.43 -17.25
N SER A 127 -1.34 -4.87 -18.32
CA SER A 127 -2.52 -5.73 -18.31
C SER A 127 -2.27 -6.99 -17.47
N GLN A 128 -3.27 -7.51 -16.78
CA GLN A 128 -3.16 -8.78 -16.03
C GLN A 128 -3.30 -10.01 -16.93
N SER A 129 -3.83 -9.83 -18.14
CA SER A 129 -4.06 -10.88 -19.13
C SER A 129 -2.79 -11.47 -19.76
N TYR A 130 -1.60 -10.95 -19.45
CA TYR A 130 -0.34 -11.41 -20.07
C TYR A 130 -0.04 -12.91 -19.86
N ILE A 131 -0.70 -13.59 -18.91
CA ILE A 131 -0.59 -15.05 -18.77
C ILE A 131 -1.06 -15.79 -20.03
N ASN A 132 -1.84 -15.14 -20.89
CA ASN A 132 -2.32 -15.71 -22.15
C ASN A 132 -1.84 -14.93 -23.39
N SER A 133 -0.88 -14.00 -23.23
CA SER A 133 -0.37 -13.27 -24.39
C SER A 133 0.93 -13.89 -24.89
N GLU A 134 1.01 -14.18 -26.18
CA GLU A 134 2.27 -14.59 -26.85
C GLU A 134 3.33 -13.46 -26.91
N VAL A 135 3.04 -12.30 -26.33
CA VAL A 135 3.89 -11.11 -26.41
C VAL A 135 5.07 -11.24 -25.45
N GLN A 136 6.29 -11.14 -25.97
CA GLN A 136 7.48 -10.98 -25.13
C GLN A 136 7.38 -9.70 -24.31
N LEU A 137 7.25 -9.84 -22.99
CA LEU A 137 7.39 -8.72 -22.08
C LEU A 137 8.89 -8.38 -21.95
N ILE A 138 9.25 -7.16 -22.36
CA ILE A 138 10.59 -6.60 -22.21
C ILE A 138 10.64 -5.96 -20.81
N THR A 139 10.77 -6.77 -19.76
CA THR A 139 11.13 -6.25 -18.43
C THR A 139 12.67 -6.28 -18.31
N GLN A 140 13.38 -5.51 -19.13
CA GLN A 140 14.85 -5.52 -19.13
C GLN A 140 15.44 -4.90 -17.85
N HIS A 141 14.67 -4.08 -17.13
CA HIS A 141 15.20 -3.27 -16.02
C HIS A 141 14.80 -3.72 -14.61
N ASN A 142 13.88 -4.69 -14.46
CA ASN A 142 13.48 -5.17 -13.12
C ASN A 142 13.62 -6.69 -12.98
N LEU A 143 14.69 -7.12 -12.30
CA LEU A 143 15.02 -8.53 -12.04
C LEU A 143 13.86 -9.30 -11.38
N ARG A 144 13.02 -8.61 -10.59
CA ARG A 144 11.86 -9.23 -9.91
C ARG A 144 10.79 -9.77 -10.86
N TYR A 145 10.75 -9.31 -12.11
CA TYR A 145 9.69 -9.65 -13.08
C TYR A 145 10.16 -10.49 -14.27
N ARG A 146 11.42 -10.97 -14.25
CA ARG A 146 12.04 -11.79 -15.32
C ARG A 146 11.26 -13.08 -15.67
N TRP A 147 10.40 -13.54 -14.77
CA TRP A 147 9.59 -14.77 -14.87
C TRP A 147 8.43 -14.69 -15.87
N LEU A 148 8.13 -13.50 -16.38
CA LEU A 148 7.02 -13.21 -17.29
C LEU A 148 7.17 -13.80 -18.70
N ARG A 149 8.36 -14.29 -19.06
CA ARG A 149 8.74 -14.56 -20.46
C ARG A 149 8.22 -15.89 -21.04
N ARG A 150 7.51 -16.74 -20.29
CA ARG A 150 7.26 -18.15 -20.69
C ARG A 150 5.92 -18.80 -20.31
N LEU A 151 4.98 -18.11 -19.67
CA LEU A 151 3.67 -18.74 -19.41
C LEU A 151 2.85 -18.74 -20.70
N ARG A 152 2.85 -19.86 -21.43
CA ARG A 152 1.76 -20.12 -22.37
C ARG A 152 0.60 -20.77 -21.61
N SER A 153 -0.61 -20.32 -21.90
CA SER A 153 -1.83 -20.74 -21.22
C SER A 153 -2.15 -22.22 -21.38
N ASP A 154 -1.73 -22.81 -22.49
CA ASP A 154 -1.85 -24.23 -22.82
C ASP A 154 -0.87 -25.09 -22.02
N GLU A 155 0.34 -24.60 -21.75
CA GLU A 155 1.33 -25.29 -20.91
C GLU A 155 0.97 -25.20 -19.42
N TYR A 156 0.39 -24.07 -18.98
CA TYR A 156 0.04 -23.81 -17.59
C TYR A 156 -1.41 -23.32 -17.40
N PRO A 157 -2.44 -24.16 -17.66
CA PRO A 157 -3.82 -23.76 -17.44
C PRO A 157 -4.08 -23.35 -15.99
N ILE A 158 -4.56 -22.12 -15.81
CA ILE A 158 -5.01 -21.61 -14.51
C ILE A 158 -6.29 -22.33 -14.13
N ARG A 159 -6.28 -23.03 -12.98
CA ARG A 159 -7.46 -23.78 -12.50
C ARG A 159 -8.45 -22.87 -11.78
N HIS A 160 -7.95 -21.83 -11.14
CA HIS A 160 -8.73 -20.95 -10.28
C HIS A 160 -8.28 -19.51 -10.48
N CYS A 161 -9.20 -18.63 -10.88
CA CYS A 161 -8.98 -17.20 -10.97
C CYS A 161 -9.91 -16.48 -9.99
N TYR A 162 -9.35 -15.55 -9.21
CA TYR A 162 -10.09 -14.79 -8.22
C TYR A 162 -9.83 -13.30 -8.39
N ASP A 163 -10.90 -12.50 -8.33
CA ASP A 163 -10.82 -11.06 -8.14
C ASP A 163 -10.65 -10.77 -6.64
N VAL A 164 -9.55 -10.13 -6.26
CA VAL A 164 -9.26 -9.78 -4.87
C VAL A 164 -10.29 -8.81 -4.28
N SER A 165 -11.03 -8.07 -5.11
CA SER A 165 -12.14 -7.24 -4.63
C SER A 165 -13.29 -8.06 -4.03
N GLN A 166 -13.39 -9.33 -4.44
CA GLN A 166 -14.39 -10.29 -3.99
C GLN A 166 -13.78 -11.37 -3.10
N ILE A 167 -12.54 -11.17 -2.62
CA ILE A 167 -11.80 -12.18 -1.87
C ILE A 167 -12.59 -12.71 -0.68
N GLY A 168 -13.33 -11.86 0.03
CA GLY A 168 -14.18 -12.27 1.15
C GLY A 168 -15.29 -13.27 0.79
N GLN A 169 -15.79 -13.26 -0.45
CA GLN A 169 -16.84 -14.19 -0.91
C GLN A 169 -16.26 -15.57 -1.23
N PHE A 170 -15.03 -15.62 -1.74
CA PHE A 170 -14.40 -16.85 -2.20
C PHE A 170 -13.38 -17.41 -1.22
N LEU A 171 -12.98 -16.63 -0.20
CA LEU A 171 -12.00 -16.99 0.80
C LEU A 171 -12.28 -18.37 1.40
N PRO A 172 -13.48 -18.66 1.93
CA PRO A 172 -13.72 -19.96 2.56
C PRO A 172 -13.58 -21.13 1.58
N LYS A 173 -13.98 -20.95 0.31
CA LYS A 173 -13.88 -21.99 -0.73
C LYS A 173 -12.43 -22.18 -1.19
N PHE A 174 -11.68 -21.09 -1.37
CA PHE A 174 -10.27 -21.11 -1.67
C PHE A 174 -9.50 -21.83 -0.55
N TYR A 175 -9.72 -21.45 0.71
CA TYR A 175 -9.03 -22.04 1.85
C TYR A 175 -9.30 -23.53 2.00
N ARG A 176 -10.57 -23.95 1.92
CA ARG A 176 -10.90 -25.38 1.96
C ARG A 176 -10.27 -26.18 0.82
N LYS A 177 -9.91 -25.57 -0.30
CA LYS A 177 -9.26 -26.26 -1.42
C LYS A 177 -7.75 -26.31 -1.30
N VAL A 178 -7.13 -25.23 -0.82
CA VAL A 178 -5.66 -25.11 -0.76
C VAL A 178 -5.11 -25.69 0.54
N PHE A 179 -5.85 -25.51 1.63
CA PHE A 179 -5.39 -25.80 3.00
C PHE A 179 -6.33 -26.77 3.71
N ALA A 180 -7.02 -27.64 2.97
CA ALA A 180 -7.95 -28.64 3.53
C ALA A 180 -7.33 -29.45 4.68
N GLU A 181 -6.03 -29.69 4.60
CA GLU A 181 -5.26 -30.51 5.54
C GLU A 181 -4.71 -29.73 6.73
N LYS A 182 -4.69 -28.39 6.69
CA LYS A 182 -4.34 -27.54 7.84
C LYS A 182 -5.61 -27.10 8.56
N ALA A 183 -6.09 -27.91 9.51
CA ALA A 183 -7.31 -27.64 10.29
C ALA A 183 -7.32 -26.25 10.95
N ASP A 184 -6.13 -25.77 11.38
CA ASP A 184 -5.97 -24.47 12.04
C ASP A 184 -5.83 -23.28 11.07
N ALA A 185 -5.57 -23.54 9.78
CA ALA A 185 -5.40 -22.46 8.79
C ALA A 185 -6.69 -21.66 8.59
N TYR A 186 -7.86 -22.29 8.63
CA TYR A 186 -9.13 -21.56 8.54
C TYR A 186 -9.34 -20.61 9.73
N ALA A 187 -8.96 -21.03 10.94
CA ALA A 187 -9.03 -20.21 12.14
C ALA A 187 -8.03 -19.05 12.09
N LEU A 188 -6.78 -19.31 11.70
CA LEU A 188 -5.74 -18.29 11.52
C LEU A 188 -6.16 -17.24 10.50
N VAL A 189 -6.77 -17.65 9.40
CA VAL A 189 -7.20 -16.75 8.31
C VAL A 189 -8.41 -15.93 8.70
N THR A 190 -9.38 -16.57 9.35
CA THR A 190 -10.54 -15.88 9.90
C THR A 190 -10.08 -14.87 10.96
N HIS A 191 -9.07 -15.23 11.75
CA HIS A 191 -8.39 -14.33 12.69
C HIS A 191 -7.65 -13.19 11.96
N LEU A 192 -6.85 -13.44 10.92
CA LEU A 192 -6.18 -12.40 10.13
C LEU A 192 -7.19 -11.46 9.43
N HIS A 193 -8.33 -12.00 8.98
CA HIS A 193 -9.42 -11.21 8.40
C HIS A 193 -10.13 -10.33 9.43
N ASN A 194 -10.31 -10.84 10.65
CA ASN A 194 -11.13 -10.21 11.69
C ASN A 194 -10.33 -9.44 12.76
N HIS A 195 -9.03 -9.71 12.93
CA HIS A 195 -8.21 -9.28 14.07
C HIS A 195 -6.88 -8.65 13.67
N LYS A 196 -6.60 -8.42 12.38
CA LYS A 196 -5.50 -7.50 12.07
C LYS A 196 -5.85 -6.14 12.72
N PRO A 197 -4.93 -5.53 13.50
CA PRO A 197 -4.99 -4.10 13.73
C PRO A 197 -5.22 -3.44 12.37
N LYS A 198 -5.88 -2.29 12.32
CA LYS A 198 -5.85 -1.43 11.13
C LYS A 198 -4.40 -1.00 10.89
N ARG A 199 -3.55 -1.91 10.41
CA ARG A 199 -2.21 -1.63 9.96
C ARG A 199 -2.43 -0.73 8.75
N ASN A 200 -2.18 0.56 8.94
CA ASN A 200 -1.93 1.50 7.86
C ASN A 200 -0.58 1.16 7.19
N SER A 201 -0.28 -0.12 6.92
CA SER A 201 1.00 -0.60 6.38
C SER A 201 1.11 -0.37 4.87
N LEU A 202 0.46 0.67 4.36
CA LEU A 202 0.45 1.02 2.96
C LEU A 202 0.96 2.45 2.84
N LEU A 203 2.26 2.71 2.95
CA LEU A 203 2.88 3.85 2.23
C LEU A 203 4.42 3.93 2.34
N TYR A 204 5.13 2.88 1.91
CA TYR A 204 6.60 2.91 1.82
C TYR A 204 7.10 3.13 0.38
N SER A 205 7.79 4.24 0.14
CA SER A 205 9.22 4.33 -0.23
C SER A 205 9.60 5.78 -0.56
N GLU A 206 10.85 6.12 -0.26
CA GLU A 206 11.43 7.46 -0.11
C GLU A 206 11.96 8.01 -1.44
N THR A 207 11.48 9.19 -1.85
CA THR A 207 12.19 10.04 -2.83
C THR A 207 11.85 11.50 -2.57
N HIS A 208 12.92 12.31 -2.49
CA HIS A 208 12.87 13.75 -2.29
C HIS A 208 12.35 14.45 -3.56
N ILE A 209 11.22 15.14 -3.47
CA ILE A 209 10.71 15.99 -4.56
C ILE A 209 11.38 17.36 -4.46
N GLU A 210 12.37 17.59 -5.32
CA GLU A 210 13.05 18.88 -5.43
C GLU A 210 12.04 19.97 -5.84
N GLY A 211 11.90 21.03 -5.03
CA GLY A 211 10.95 22.12 -5.28
C GLY A 211 9.55 21.99 -4.65
N ALA A 212 9.26 20.94 -3.88
CA ALA A 212 7.95 20.80 -3.21
C ALA A 212 7.64 21.91 -2.19
N ALA A 213 8.66 22.60 -1.67
CA ALA A 213 8.51 23.72 -0.75
C ALA A 213 8.01 25.03 -1.42
N THR A 214 7.96 25.08 -2.75
CA THR A 214 7.54 26.27 -3.51
C THR A 214 6.12 26.18 -4.07
N LEU A 215 5.41 25.08 -3.83
CA LEU A 215 4.02 24.89 -4.26
C LEU A 215 3.05 25.56 -3.29
N SER A 216 1.97 26.15 -3.81
CA SER A 216 0.91 26.74 -3.01
C SER A 216 0.02 25.68 -2.35
N THR A 217 -0.65 26.05 -1.25
CA THR A 217 -1.60 25.17 -0.54
C THR A 217 -2.71 24.63 -1.45
N GLN A 218 -3.17 25.42 -2.44
CA GLN A 218 -4.17 24.98 -3.42
C GLN A 218 -3.61 23.93 -4.40
N GLU A 219 -2.37 24.12 -4.87
CA GLU A 219 -1.68 23.13 -5.72
C GLU A 219 -1.40 21.83 -4.95
N ILE A 220 -1.18 21.93 -3.63
CA ILE A 220 -1.00 20.80 -2.72
C ILE A 220 -2.35 20.10 -2.47
N ASP A 221 -3.45 20.83 -2.27
CA ASP A 221 -4.79 20.28 -2.07
C ASP A 221 -5.33 19.53 -3.30
N ASP A 222 -5.12 20.09 -4.50
CA ASP A 222 -5.50 19.46 -5.77
C ASP A 222 -4.68 18.15 -6.02
N MET A 223 -3.52 18.01 -5.38
CA MET A 223 -2.68 16.81 -5.41
C MET A 223 -2.95 15.81 -4.27
N VAL A 224 -3.45 16.28 -3.11
CA VAL A 224 -3.62 15.48 -1.87
C VAL A 224 -5.03 14.90 -1.76
N PHE A 225 -6.05 15.61 -2.24
CA PHE A 225 -7.43 15.13 -2.25
C PHE A 225 -7.76 14.45 -3.58
N ALA A 226 -7.10 13.33 -3.84
CA ALA A 226 -7.51 12.45 -4.93
C ALA A 226 -9.03 12.19 -4.80
N PRO A 227 -9.81 12.42 -5.88
CA PRO A 227 -11.22 12.06 -5.92
C PRO A 227 -11.42 10.66 -5.32
N ARG A 228 -12.52 10.43 -4.59
CA ARG A 228 -12.94 9.07 -4.28
C ARG A 228 -12.82 8.22 -5.56
N PRO A 229 -12.35 6.96 -5.53
CA PRO A 229 -12.21 6.15 -6.74
C PRO A 229 -13.43 6.24 -7.67
N GLU A 230 -14.62 6.32 -7.08
CA GLU A 230 -15.90 6.48 -7.77
C GLU A 230 -16.04 7.83 -8.51
N SER A 231 -15.49 8.92 -7.98
CA SER A 231 -15.50 10.23 -8.66
C SER A 231 -14.56 10.32 -9.85
N PHE A 232 -13.45 9.57 -9.88
CA PHE A 232 -12.65 9.47 -11.11
C PHE A 232 -13.47 8.88 -12.26
N PHE A 233 -14.35 7.93 -11.94
CA PHE A 233 -15.17 7.23 -12.93
C PHE A 233 -16.54 7.88 -13.19
N ALA A 234 -16.81 9.06 -12.61
CA ALA A 234 -17.98 9.84 -13.00
C ALA A 234 -17.85 10.29 -14.47
N ASP A 235 -16.62 10.60 -14.90
CA ASP A 235 -16.29 10.93 -16.28
C ASP A 235 -16.41 9.69 -17.19
N SER A 236 -17.10 9.82 -18.32
CA SER A 236 -17.20 8.77 -19.34
C SER A 236 -15.88 8.52 -20.06
N ASN A 237 -15.06 9.55 -20.29
CA ASN A 237 -13.78 9.45 -20.99
C ASN A 237 -12.78 8.62 -20.19
N VAL A 238 -12.74 8.83 -18.87
CA VAL A 238 -11.94 7.98 -17.96
C VAL A 238 -12.36 6.52 -18.07
N ARG A 239 -13.66 6.24 -18.12
CA ARG A 239 -14.17 4.86 -18.21
C ARG A 239 -13.84 4.18 -19.52
N GLU A 240 -13.96 4.93 -20.62
CA GLU A 240 -13.60 4.45 -21.96
C GLU A 240 -12.11 4.16 -22.04
N LEU A 241 -11.25 5.09 -21.60
CA LEU A 241 -9.80 4.89 -21.58
C LEU A 241 -9.38 3.69 -20.75
N VAL A 242 -9.92 3.51 -19.53
CA VAL A 242 -9.59 2.31 -18.73
C VAL A 242 -10.06 1.03 -19.41
N SER A 243 -11.24 1.06 -20.05
CA SER A 243 -11.75 -0.08 -20.81
C SER A 243 -10.86 -0.44 -21.99
N ASP A 244 -10.30 0.56 -22.68
CA ASP A 244 -9.40 0.35 -23.81
C ASP A 244 -8.00 -0.08 -23.37
N ILE A 245 -7.41 0.61 -22.38
CA ILE A 245 -6.09 0.30 -21.80
C ILE A 245 -6.03 -1.17 -21.33
N TYR A 246 -7.12 -1.66 -20.74
CA TYR A 246 -7.23 -3.01 -20.18
C TYR A 246 -8.26 -3.89 -20.89
N ARG A 247 -8.52 -3.66 -22.18
CA ARG A 247 -9.52 -4.41 -22.95
C ARG A 247 -9.38 -5.93 -22.78
N LYS A 248 -8.14 -6.42 -22.86
CA LYS A 248 -7.81 -7.84 -22.68
C LYS A 248 -8.13 -8.37 -21.28
N ASP A 249 -7.99 -7.56 -20.23
CA ASP A 249 -8.38 -7.98 -18.87
C ASP A 249 -9.90 -8.13 -18.76
N PHE A 250 -10.66 -7.19 -19.35
CA PHE A 250 -12.12 -7.27 -19.35
C PHE A 250 -12.62 -8.49 -20.11
N GLU A 251 -12.06 -8.76 -21.29
CA GLU A 251 -12.39 -9.94 -22.09
C GLU A 251 -11.99 -11.24 -21.38
N HIS A 252 -10.75 -11.32 -20.89
CA HIS A 252 -10.20 -12.57 -20.39
C HIS A 252 -10.75 -12.96 -19.01
N PHE A 253 -10.94 -12.01 -18.11
CA PHE A 253 -11.44 -12.26 -16.76
C PHE A 253 -12.95 -12.03 -16.62
N ALA A 254 -13.64 -11.78 -17.74
CA ALA A 254 -15.07 -11.48 -17.78
C ALA A 254 -15.48 -10.34 -16.83
N TYR A 255 -14.60 -9.35 -16.64
CA TYR A 255 -14.99 -8.15 -15.91
C TYR A 255 -16.04 -7.39 -16.71
N SER A 256 -17.05 -6.85 -16.03
CA SER A 256 -17.97 -5.93 -16.68
C SER A 256 -17.34 -4.55 -16.76
N SER A 257 -17.20 -4.00 -17.97
CA SER A 257 -16.80 -2.60 -18.20
C SER A 257 -17.77 -1.59 -17.58
N LYS A 258 -18.98 -2.04 -17.21
CA LYS A 258 -19.98 -1.25 -16.49
C LYS A 258 -19.93 -1.45 -14.98
N ALA A 259 -19.22 -2.46 -14.48
CA ALA A 259 -19.07 -2.74 -13.06
C ALA A 259 -17.95 -1.90 -12.47
N ILE A 260 -18.18 -0.60 -12.37
CA ILE A 260 -17.39 0.29 -11.53
C ILE A 260 -17.61 -0.21 -10.09
N PRO A 261 -16.56 -0.59 -9.36
CA PRO A 261 -16.68 -1.03 -7.97
C PRO A 261 -17.43 0.04 -7.17
N LYS A 262 -18.59 -0.33 -6.63
CA LYS A 262 -19.42 0.55 -5.79
C LYS A 262 -18.83 0.75 -4.39
N THR A 263 -17.65 0.21 -4.13
CA THR A 263 -17.12 0.05 -2.78
C THR A 263 -16.64 1.37 -2.22
N THR A 264 -17.54 1.98 -1.46
CA THR A 264 -17.33 2.95 -0.36
C THR A 264 -16.38 2.47 0.75
N ARG A 265 -15.53 1.45 0.51
CA ARG A 265 -14.53 0.95 1.47
C ARG A 265 -13.26 1.81 1.53
N PHE A 266 -13.18 2.87 0.74
CA PHE A 266 -12.58 4.08 1.27
C PHE A 266 -13.68 4.75 2.07
N GLY A 267 -13.92 4.26 3.29
CA GLY A 267 -14.72 5.03 4.23
C GLY A 267 -14.15 6.43 4.23
N ALA A 268 -14.97 7.47 4.33
CA ALA A 268 -14.45 8.81 4.57
C ALA A 268 -13.61 8.72 5.83
N ILE A 269 -12.30 8.55 5.65
CA ILE A 269 -11.43 8.39 6.78
C ILE A 269 -11.26 9.83 7.23
N ALA A 270 -11.96 10.22 8.29
CA ALA A 270 -11.48 11.29 9.14
C ALA A 270 -10.16 10.78 9.72
N MET A 271 -9.10 10.80 8.91
CA MET A 271 -7.78 10.26 9.25
C MET A 271 -7.16 11.12 10.33
N LEU A 272 -7.39 12.42 10.22
CA LEU A 272 -6.80 13.39 11.11
C LEU A 272 -7.75 13.71 12.26
N PRO A 273 -7.24 13.76 13.50
CA PRO A 273 -7.98 14.27 14.62
C PRO A 273 -8.35 15.75 14.40
N GLU A 274 -9.42 16.19 15.05
CA GLU A 274 -9.86 17.57 14.99
C GLU A 274 -8.76 18.51 15.50
N GLY A 275 -8.48 19.57 14.73
CA GLY A 275 -7.42 20.54 15.03
C GLY A 275 -6.00 20.02 14.82
N PHE A 276 -5.79 19.01 13.97
CA PHE A 276 -4.45 18.59 13.56
C PHE A 276 -3.68 19.76 12.93
N ASP A 277 -2.57 20.15 13.57
CA ASP A 277 -1.65 21.16 13.07
C ASP A 277 -0.33 20.46 12.73
N TRP A 278 -0.02 20.38 11.44
CA TRP A 278 1.14 19.64 10.96
C TRP A 278 2.48 20.29 11.33
N GLN A 279 2.53 21.62 11.42
CA GLN A 279 3.76 22.34 11.78
C GLN A 279 4.06 22.06 13.24
N LEU A 280 3.02 22.16 14.07
CA LEU A 280 3.09 21.85 15.48
C LEU A 280 3.35 20.35 15.71
N TYR A 281 2.82 19.46 14.87
CA TYR A 281 3.17 18.04 14.91
C TYR A 281 4.65 17.79 14.63
N ILE A 282 5.25 18.43 13.61
CA ILE A 282 6.70 18.33 13.37
C ILE A 282 7.47 18.89 14.57
N GLU A 283 7.12 20.11 15.01
CA GLU A 283 7.79 20.80 16.14
C GLU A 283 7.76 19.96 17.43
N MET A 284 6.63 19.33 17.74
CA MET A 284 6.45 18.61 19.01
C MET A 284 7.01 17.18 18.99
N ASN A 285 7.44 16.67 17.84
CA ASN A 285 7.96 15.32 17.70
C ASN A 285 9.36 15.39 17.08
N PRO A 286 10.43 15.53 17.89
CA PRO A 286 11.79 15.75 17.38
C PRO A 286 12.31 14.67 16.44
N ASP A 287 11.82 13.44 16.55
CA ASP A 287 12.14 12.35 15.65
C ASP A 287 11.49 12.52 14.26
N VAL A 288 10.34 13.19 14.20
CA VAL A 288 9.67 13.60 12.96
C VAL A 288 10.41 14.79 12.34
N GLU A 289 10.82 15.76 13.14
CA GLU A 289 11.62 16.91 12.67
C GLU A 289 12.99 16.48 12.13
N ALA A 290 13.61 15.48 12.76
CA ALA A 290 14.88 14.91 12.32
C ALA A 290 14.75 14.01 11.08
N ASP A 291 13.52 13.61 10.71
CA ASP A 291 13.27 12.80 9.53
C ASP A 291 13.30 13.68 8.27
N PRO A 292 14.31 13.55 7.38
CA PRO A 292 14.39 14.35 6.16
C PRO A 292 13.21 14.11 5.20
N LEU A 293 12.42 13.07 5.44
CA LEU A 293 11.22 12.74 4.67
C LEU A 293 9.98 13.47 5.17
N VAL A 294 10.05 14.17 6.31
CA VAL A 294 8.96 14.96 6.89
C VAL A 294 9.27 16.45 6.86
N TYR A 295 8.91 17.08 5.75
CA TYR A 295 9.29 18.46 5.44
C TYR A 295 8.11 19.35 5.02
N ASN A 296 6.89 18.80 5.01
CA ASN A 296 5.66 19.51 4.71
C ASN A 296 4.44 18.84 5.36
N GLU A 297 3.30 19.52 5.30
CA GLU A 297 2.02 19.03 5.82
C GLU A 297 1.70 17.60 5.40
N ARG A 298 1.92 17.27 4.13
CA ARG A 298 1.61 15.95 3.56
C ARG A 298 2.46 14.84 4.19
N SER A 299 3.76 15.07 4.31
CA SER A 299 4.67 14.12 4.94
C SER A 299 4.44 13.98 6.44
N ALA A 300 4.01 15.04 7.11
CA ALA A 300 3.64 15.06 8.54
C ALA A 300 2.33 14.31 8.78
N ILE A 301 1.30 14.54 7.96
CA ILE A 301 0.04 13.79 7.97
C ILE A 301 0.30 12.31 7.71
N ARG A 302 1.09 11.98 6.68
CA ARG A 302 1.51 10.60 6.38
C ARG A 302 2.17 9.98 7.61
N HIS A 303 3.20 10.64 8.15
CA HIS A 303 3.92 10.15 9.31
C HIS A 303 2.97 9.96 10.51
N TYR A 304 2.06 10.91 10.76
CA TYR A 304 1.08 10.79 11.83
C TYR A 304 0.20 9.55 11.66
N LEU A 305 -0.31 9.30 10.45
CA LEU A 305 -1.22 8.19 10.18
C LEU A 305 -0.54 6.83 10.18
N GLU A 306 0.73 6.78 9.80
CA GLU A 306 1.53 5.57 9.75
C GLU A 306 2.04 5.17 11.14
N PHE A 307 2.58 6.14 11.90
CA PHE A 307 3.39 5.85 13.08
C PHE A 307 2.71 6.20 14.40
N SER A 308 1.81 7.21 14.44
CA SER A 308 1.15 7.61 15.69
C SER A 308 0.30 6.50 16.34
N PRO A 309 -0.39 5.60 15.59
CA PRO A 309 -1.08 4.45 16.19
C PRO A 309 -0.17 3.34 16.71
N LEU A 310 1.13 3.37 16.37
CA LEU A 310 2.11 2.35 16.72
C LEU A 310 2.95 2.75 17.95
N ASP A 311 2.90 4.02 18.35
CA ASP A 311 3.66 4.50 19.50
C ASP A 311 2.90 4.26 20.82
N ASP A 312 3.65 3.80 21.83
CA ASP A 312 3.16 3.66 23.22
C ASP A 312 2.66 5.00 23.81
N TYR A 313 3.07 6.11 23.19
CA TYR A 313 2.65 7.46 23.53
C TYR A 313 1.98 8.09 22.31
N GLN A 314 0.69 8.40 22.43
CA GLN A 314 -0.04 9.16 21.41
C GLN A 314 0.71 10.47 21.11
N ARG A 315 1.24 10.60 19.88
CA ARG A 315 2.05 11.77 19.47
C ARG A 315 1.21 13.03 19.61
N ALA A 316 1.83 14.10 20.09
CA ALA A 316 1.15 15.38 20.17
C ALA A 316 1.04 15.95 18.74
N TYR A 317 -0.14 16.43 18.37
CA TYR A 317 -0.42 17.04 17.06
C TYR A 317 -1.21 18.35 17.19
N ASN A 318 -1.56 18.72 18.42
CA ASN A 318 -2.20 19.97 18.79
C ASN A 318 -1.88 20.32 20.26
N LEU A 319 -1.98 21.60 20.60
CA LEU A 319 -1.79 22.10 21.96
C LEU A 319 -3.09 21.96 22.76
N ILE A 320 -3.48 20.72 23.07
CA ILE A 320 -4.58 20.44 24.00
C ILE A 320 -4.02 20.06 25.36
N ALA A 321 -4.39 20.85 26.38
CA ALA A 321 -4.09 20.53 27.78
C ALA A 321 -4.76 19.21 28.18
N PRO A 322 -4.05 18.27 28.83
CA PRO A 322 -4.65 17.06 29.37
C PRO A 322 -5.83 17.37 30.30
N ALA A 323 -6.77 16.43 30.43
CA ALA A 323 -7.89 16.58 31.35
C ALA A 323 -7.41 16.80 32.80
N GLY A 324 -7.77 17.97 33.36
CA GLY A 324 -7.34 18.40 34.70
C GLY A 324 -5.91 18.93 34.78
N PHE A 325 -5.34 19.38 33.65
CA PHE A 325 -4.03 20.02 33.64
C PHE A 325 -4.13 21.46 34.17
N ASP A 326 -3.59 21.69 35.36
CA ASP A 326 -3.38 23.01 35.94
C ASP A 326 -1.93 23.44 35.66
N TRP A 327 -1.76 24.42 34.78
CA TRP A 327 -0.45 24.88 34.35
C TRP A 327 0.34 25.57 35.46
N GLN A 328 -0.35 26.25 36.39
CA GLN A 328 0.30 26.90 37.53
C GLN A 328 0.85 25.82 38.46
N ARG A 329 0.02 24.81 38.75
CA ARG A 329 0.43 23.65 39.53
C ARG A 329 1.59 22.88 38.89
N TYR A 330 1.56 22.70 37.57
CA TYR A 330 2.63 22.04 36.84
C TYR A 330 3.97 22.80 36.94
N VAL A 331 3.96 24.14 36.82
CA VAL A 331 5.16 24.96 36.99
C VAL A 331 5.64 24.97 38.46
N GLU A 332 4.72 25.01 39.43
CA GLU A 332 5.06 24.89 40.86
C GLU A 332 5.74 23.56 41.21
N LEU A 333 5.24 22.44 40.66
CA LEU A 333 5.78 21.10 40.88
C LEU A 333 7.13 20.87 40.17
N ASN A 334 7.46 21.69 39.19
CA ASN A 334 8.66 21.56 38.36
C ASN A 334 9.40 22.91 38.31
N PRO A 335 10.14 23.29 39.37
CA PRO A 335 10.69 24.64 39.52
C PRO A 335 11.68 25.05 38.44
N ASP A 336 12.32 24.08 37.77
CA ASP A 336 13.21 24.30 36.63
C ASP A 336 12.47 24.95 35.45
N LEU A 337 11.16 24.74 35.31
CA LEU A 337 10.35 25.36 34.26
C LEU A 337 10.24 26.88 34.44
N SER A 338 10.09 27.34 35.69
CA SER A 338 10.08 28.77 35.99
C SER A 338 11.44 29.41 35.69
N VAL A 339 12.54 28.68 35.93
CA VAL A 339 13.89 29.15 35.60
C VAL A 339 14.11 29.19 34.08
N ALA A 340 13.53 28.24 33.35
CA ALA A 340 13.53 28.21 31.89
C ALA A 340 12.60 29.26 31.23
N GLY A 341 11.91 30.08 32.02
CA GLY A 341 11.06 31.17 31.53
C GLY A 341 9.64 30.74 31.11
N ILE A 342 9.20 29.53 31.44
CA ILE A 342 7.84 29.07 31.16
C ILE A 342 6.88 29.78 32.13
N ALA A 343 6.11 30.73 31.62
CA ALA A 343 5.28 31.63 32.43
C ALA A 343 3.81 31.69 31.99
N SER A 344 3.44 30.98 30.92
CA SER A 344 2.08 30.94 30.40
C SER A 344 1.53 29.51 30.32
N GLN A 345 0.20 29.40 30.27
CA GLN A 345 -0.49 28.13 30.06
C GLN A 345 -0.05 27.45 28.76
N ALA A 346 0.11 28.21 27.68
CA ALA A 346 0.50 27.67 26.38
C ALA A 346 1.92 27.06 26.42
N GLU A 347 2.89 27.75 27.04
CA GLU A 347 4.26 27.26 27.20
C GLU A 347 4.31 26.03 28.12
N ALA A 348 3.54 26.02 29.20
CA ALA A 348 3.47 24.90 30.13
C ALA A 348 2.86 23.65 29.47
N VAL A 349 1.77 23.82 28.70
CA VAL A 349 1.16 22.72 27.91
C VAL A 349 2.15 22.21 26.87
N ARG A 350 2.81 23.12 26.12
CA ARG A 350 3.82 22.77 25.12
C ARG A 350 4.96 21.96 25.75
N HIS A 351 5.53 22.44 26.85
CA HIS A 351 6.60 21.74 27.55
C HIS A 351 6.14 20.36 28.05
N TYR A 352 4.95 20.28 28.66
CA TYR A 352 4.45 19.01 29.17
C TYR A 352 4.28 17.98 28.05
N GLN A 353 3.75 18.40 26.89
CA GLN A 353 3.56 17.54 25.74
C GLN A 353 4.88 17.09 25.10
N MET A 354 5.86 18.00 24.94
CA MET A 354 7.16 17.71 24.31
C MET A 354 8.08 16.88 25.21
N PHE A 355 8.16 17.23 26.50
CA PHE A 355 9.15 16.68 27.43
C PHE A 355 8.51 16.03 28.65
N GLY A 356 7.56 16.72 29.30
CA GLY A 356 7.00 16.32 30.59
C GLY A 356 6.40 14.91 30.61
N ARG A 357 5.74 14.47 29.53
CA ARG A 357 5.22 13.10 29.38
C ARG A 357 6.31 12.03 29.34
N ARG A 358 7.37 12.27 28.56
CA ARG A 358 8.52 11.34 28.42
C ARG A 358 9.34 11.29 29.71
N GLU A 359 9.45 12.42 30.40
CA GLU A 359 10.15 12.58 31.68
C GLU A 359 9.29 12.16 32.89
N LYS A 360 8.02 11.77 32.68
CA LYS A 360 7.06 11.39 33.74
C LYS A 360 6.87 12.46 34.82
N ARG A 361 6.91 13.74 34.42
CA ARG A 361 6.69 14.87 35.35
C ARG A 361 5.26 14.90 35.86
N SER A 362 5.08 15.15 37.15
CA SER A 362 3.75 15.30 37.73
C SER A 362 3.15 16.67 37.37
N PHE A 363 1.88 16.65 37.00
CA PHE A 363 1.05 17.84 36.78
C PHE A 363 -0.21 17.86 37.66
N LYS A 364 -0.36 16.85 38.53
CA LYS A 364 -1.44 16.70 39.52
C LYS A 364 -0.86 16.66 40.92
#